data_AF-A0A7S3W1V8-F1
#
_entry.id   AF-A0A7S3W1V8-F1
#
_cell.length_a   1.000
_cell.length_b   1.000
_cell.length_c   1.000
_cell.angle_alpha   90.00
_cell.angle_beta   90.00
_cell.angle_gamma   90.00
#
_symmetry.space_group_name_H-M   'P 1'
#
loop_
_entity.id
_entity.type
_entity.pdbx_description
1 polymer ?
#
loop_
_entity_poly.entity_id
_entity_poly.type
_entity_poly.pdbx_seq_one_letter_code
_entity_poly.pdbx_strand_id
1 'polypeptide(L)'
;MAWETRDSRGNPPRPRYWHTATLVGGSIVIAGGYTGTRSLSDVHLLDTEAMAWSSPPLSSPLPPLACHSATLVGGRLYLFGGMAVTLDDAGASRVEYHEDVHSIDCGEMSVQRLRRRGAAPAARAYHEAALVGGYLLVLGGWNGAPRPLDEVSTLDLEGLGTWHSVQVPGEAPAPVYGHSATLVGSKVVVFGGWDGSSPLNSAHVLDTTLL
;
A
#
# COMPACT_ATOMS: atom_id res chain seq x y z
N MET A 1 -2.73 -8.90 29.14
CA MET A 1 -2.65 -9.05 27.67
C MET A 1 -1.96 -10.38 27.40
N ALA A 2 -2.54 -11.24 26.56
CA ALA A 2 -1.97 -12.55 26.25
C ALA A 2 -2.17 -12.85 24.76
N TRP A 3 -1.18 -13.53 24.16
CA TRP A 3 -1.32 -14.08 22.82
C TRP A 3 -2.16 -15.34 22.86
N GLU A 4 -2.97 -15.55 21.82
CA GLU A 4 -3.68 -16.79 21.60
C GLU A 4 -3.59 -17.21 20.13
N THR A 5 -3.69 -18.50 19.88
CA THR A 5 -3.81 -19.07 18.54
C THR A 5 -5.25 -19.49 18.33
N ARG A 6 -5.85 -19.06 17.22
CA ARG A 6 -7.19 -19.48 16.81
C ARG A 6 -7.10 -20.23 15.49
N ASP A 7 -7.78 -21.37 15.43
CA ASP A 7 -8.00 -22.04 14.16
C ASP A 7 -8.91 -21.18 13.28
N SER A 8 -8.61 -21.14 11.99
CA SER A 8 -9.45 -20.47 10.99
C SER A 8 -9.99 -21.49 10.00
N ARG A 9 -11.15 -21.20 9.42
CA ARG A 9 -11.88 -22.09 8.50
C ARG A 9 -12.18 -21.41 7.17
N GLY A 10 -12.74 -22.15 6.22
CA GLY A 10 -13.14 -21.61 4.91
C GLY A 10 -12.03 -21.75 3.88
N ASN A 11 -11.84 -20.72 3.05
CA ASN A 11 -10.85 -20.73 1.97
C ASN A 11 -9.69 -19.76 2.26
N PRO A 12 -8.71 -20.15 3.09
CA PRO A 12 -7.61 -19.26 3.45
C PRO A 12 -6.71 -18.94 2.24
N PRO A 13 -6.09 -17.76 2.21
CA PRO A 13 -5.10 -17.42 1.20
C PRO A 13 -3.90 -18.38 1.26
N ARG A 14 -3.25 -18.59 0.11
CA ARG A 14 -1.90 -19.17 0.08
C ARG A 14 -0.93 -18.39 0.97
N PRO A 15 0.06 -19.07 1.61
CA PRO A 15 1.14 -18.40 2.33
C PRO A 15 1.81 -17.32 1.47
N ARG A 16 1.97 -16.13 2.05
CA ARG A 16 2.41 -14.94 1.35
C ARG A 16 3.05 -13.94 2.30
N TYR A 17 3.89 -13.06 1.78
CA TYR A 17 4.40 -11.88 2.48
C TYR A 17 4.24 -10.64 1.60
N TRP A 18 4.47 -9.45 2.15
CA TRP A 18 4.28 -8.16 1.46
C TRP A 18 2.87 -7.92 0.89
N HIS A 19 1.86 -8.57 1.48
CA HIS A 19 0.45 -8.25 1.26
C HIS A 19 0.05 -7.06 2.14
N THR A 20 -1.06 -6.42 1.80
CA THR A 20 -1.71 -5.46 2.70
C THR A 20 -2.83 -6.15 3.47
N ALA A 21 -3.08 -5.68 4.69
CA ALA A 21 -4.14 -6.19 5.56
C ALA A 21 -4.86 -5.00 6.19
N THR A 22 -6.10 -4.76 5.79
CA THR A 22 -6.88 -3.59 6.24
C THR A 22 -8.19 -4.02 6.89
N LEU A 23 -8.45 -3.56 8.12
CA LEU A 23 -9.73 -3.80 8.78
C LEU A 23 -10.84 -2.99 8.09
N VAL A 24 -11.90 -3.66 7.67
CA VAL A 24 -13.10 -3.05 7.07
C VAL A 24 -14.33 -3.65 7.75
N GLY A 25 -15.00 -2.84 8.59
CA GLY A 25 -16.06 -3.34 9.45
C GLY A 25 -15.53 -4.42 10.42
N GLY A 26 -16.13 -5.61 10.39
CA GLY A 26 -15.71 -6.76 11.20
C GLY A 26 -14.71 -7.71 10.51
N SER A 27 -14.25 -7.37 9.30
CA SER A 27 -13.41 -8.27 8.49
C SER A 27 -12.08 -7.63 8.11
N ILE A 28 -11.03 -8.42 7.99
CA ILE A 28 -9.74 -7.97 7.45
C ILE A 28 -9.72 -8.29 5.95
N VAL A 29 -9.53 -7.27 5.11
CA VAL A 29 -9.27 -7.41 3.68
C VAL A 29 -7.77 -7.61 3.48
N ILE A 30 -7.40 -8.77 2.95
CA ILE A 30 -6.04 -9.13 2.53
C ILE A 30 -5.95 -8.96 1.02
N ALA A 31 -5.08 -8.07 0.53
CA ALA A 31 -4.89 -7.86 -0.90
C ALA A 31 -3.47 -8.17 -1.35
N GLY A 32 -3.35 -8.91 -2.46
CA GLY A 32 -2.09 -9.23 -3.11
C GLY A 32 -1.09 -9.99 -2.23
N GLY A 33 0.18 -9.62 -2.36
CA GLY A 33 1.34 -10.26 -1.71
C GLY A 33 2.19 -11.07 -2.67
N TYR A 34 3.23 -11.69 -2.14
CA TYR A 34 4.22 -12.48 -2.87
C TYR A 34 4.37 -13.86 -2.24
N THR A 35 4.38 -14.91 -3.07
CA THR A 35 4.46 -16.31 -2.63
C THR A 35 5.89 -16.82 -2.46
N GLY A 36 6.90 -15.98 -2.68
CA GLY A 36 8.28 -16.43 -2.87
C GLY A 36 8.66 -16.69 -4.33
N THR A 37 7.67 -16.76 -5.24
CA THR A 37 7.89 -16.98 -6.68
C THR A 37 7.13 -16.01 -7.57
N ARG A 38 5.93 -15.57 -7.18
CA ARG A 38 5.15 -14.60 -7.95
C ARG A 38 4.32 -13.68 -7.06
N SER A 39 4.05 -12.48 -7.58
CA SER A 39 3.07 -11.58 -6.95
C SER A 39 1.64 -12.05 -7.22
N LEU A 40 0.73 -11.67 -6.33
CA LEU A 40 -0.66 -12.12 -6.34
C LEU A 40 -1.59 -10.95 -6.61
N SER A 41 -2.71 -11.25 -7.27
CA SER A 41 -3.79 -10.31 -7.62
C SER A 41 -5.10 -10.62 -6.90
N ASP A 42 -5.09 -11.56 -5.96
CA ASP A 42 -6.27 -12.02 -5.25
C ASP A 42 -6.57 -11.16 -4.01
N VAL A 43 -7.84 -11.21 -3.60
CA VAL A 43 -8.34 -10.61 -2.37
C VAL A 43 -8.99 -11.70 -1.53
N HIS A 44 -8.70 -11.66 -0.23
CA HIS A 44 -9.29 -12.55 0.77
C HIS A 44 -9.86 -11.72 1.91
N LEU A 45 -10.97 -12.17 2.47
CA LEU A 45 -11.60 -11.58 3.64
C LEU A 45 -11.49 -12.56 4.80
N LEU A 46 -11.00 -12.09 5.94
CA LEU A 46 -11.05 -12.79 7.20
C LEU A 46 -12.09 -12.14 8.11
N ASP A 47 -13.20 -12.81 8.35
CA ASP A 47 -14.13 -12.43 9.43
C ASP A 47 -13.40 -12.61 10.77
N THR A 48 -13.28 -11.51 11.53
CA THR A 48 -12.46 -11.50 12.76
C THR A 48 -13.15 -12.11 13.97
N GLU A 49 -14.48 -12.26 13.95
CA GLU A 49 -15.24 -12.89 15.02
C GLU A 49 -15.34 -14.40 14.77
N ALA A 50 -15.77 -14.78 13.58
CA ALA A 50 -15.97 -16.17 13.17
C ALA A 50 -14.67 -16.89 12.80
N MET A 51 -13.56 -16.16 12.63
CA MET A 51 -12.28 -16.65 12.10
C MET A 51 -12.46 -17.44 10.80
N ALA A 52 -13.28 -16.89 9.89
CA ALA A 52 -13.67 -17.56 8.66
C ALA A 52 -13.16 -16.78 7.43
N TRP A 53 -12.47 -17.50 6.56
CA TRP A 53 -11.94 -16.98 5.31
C TRP A 53 -12.95 -17.12 4.17
N SER A 54 -13.02 -16.07 3.35
CA SER A 54 -13.69 -16.09 2.05
C SER A 54 -12.85 -15.37 1.00
N SER A 55 -13.09 -15.68 -0.27
CA SER A 55 -12.46 -14.99 -1.40
C SER A 55 -13.57 -14.68 -2.40
N PRO A 56 -14.30 -13.56 -2.19
CA PRO A 56 -15.37 -13.17 -3.10
C PRO A 56 -14.79 -12.80 -4.47
N PRO A 57 -15.54 -13.04 -5.57
CA PRO A 57 -15.10 -12.61 -6.88
C PRO A 57 -15.04 -11.08 -6.96
N LEU A 58 -14.00 -10.57 -7.60
CA LEU A 58 -13.88 -9.15 -7.90
C LEU A 58 -14.58 -8.84 -9.23
N SER A 59 -15.15 -7.65 -9.36
CA SER A 59 -15.80 -7.23 -10.63
C SER A 59 -14.82 -7.13 -11.80
N SER A 60 -13.53 -6.94 -11.52
CA SER A 60 -12.44 -7.02 -12.48
C SER A 60 -11.15 -7.44 -11.74
N PRO A 61 -10.19 -8.09 -12.43
CA PRO A 61 -8.96 -8.52 -11.78
C PRO A 61 -8.08 -7.33 -11.38
N LEU A 62 -7.44 -7.44 -10.22
CA LEU A 62 -6.32 -6.56 -9.87
C LEU A 62 -5.08 -6.96 -10.68
N PRO A 63 -4.12 -6.03 -10.88
CA PRO A 63 -2.76 -6.44 -11.24
C PRO A 63 -2.14 -7.28 -10.11
N PRO A 64 -1.08 -8.06 -10.38
CA PRO A 64 -0.27 -8.65 -9.33
C PRO A 64 0.40 -7.55 -8.48
N LEU A 65 0.23 -7.58 -7.16
CA LEU A 65 0.66 -6.51 -6.27
C LEU A 65 1.40 -7.05 -5.05
N ALA A 66 2.67 -6.73 -4.91
CA ALA A 66 3.44 -6.89 -3.66
C ALA A 66 4.03 -5.54 -3.22
N CYS A 67 4.22 -5.34 -1.91
CA CYS A 67 4.82 -4.11 -1.38
C CYS A 67 4.10 -2.82 -1.80
N HIS A 68 2.79 -2.92 -2.02
CA HIS A 68 1.88 -1.80 -2.29
C HIS A 68 1.33 -1.26 -0.96
N SER A 69 0.79 -0.05 -0.97
CA SER A 69 0.04 0.50 0.15
C SER A 69 -1.46 0.23 -0.02
N ALA A 70 -2.19 0.21 1.10
CA ALA A 70 -3.64 0.14 1.12
C ALA A 70 -4.21 1.13 2.14
N THR A 71 -5.22 1.91 1.74
CA THR A 71 -5.84 2.92 2.61
C THR A 71 -7.35 2.88 2.46
N LEU A 72 -8.06 2.65 3.58
CA LEU A 72 -9.52 2.61 3.62
C LEU A 72 -10.09 4.03 3.74
N VAL A 73 -11.00 4.40 2.82
CA VAL A 73 -11.73 5.67 2.85
C VAL A 73 -13.19 5.41 2.53
N GLY A 74 -14.10 5.73 3.46
CA GLY A 74 -15.54 5.66 3.21
C GLY A 74 -16.06 4.27 2.77
N GLY A 75 -15.42 3.18 3.21
CA GLY A 75 -15.78 1.80 2.79
C GLY A 75 -15.14 1.33 1.49
N ARG A 76 -14.29 2.17 0.88
CA ARG A 76 -13.53 1.85 -0.32
C ARG A 76 -12.03 1.75 0.00
N LEU A 77 -11.39 0.65 -0.39
CA LEU A 77 -9.98 0.41 -0.18
C LEU A 77 -9.18 0.88 -1.38
N TYR A 78 -8.28 1.85 -1.20
CA TYR A 78 -7.39 2.37 -2.24
C TYR A 78 -6.04 1.69 -2.15
N LEU A 79 -5.63 1.03 -3.22
CA LEU A 79 -4.35 0.37 -3.40
C LEU A 79 -3.49 1.21 -4.33
N PHE A 80 -2.28 1.57 -3.89
CA PHE A 80 -1.36 2.36 -4.70
C PHE A 80 0.00 1.69 -4.85
N GLY A 81 0.53 1.75 -6.07
CA GLY A 81 1.86 1.27 -6.42
C GLY A 81 2.06 -0.22 -6.21
N GLY A 82 3.25 -0.60 -5.73
CA GLY A 82 3.68 -1.98 -5.57
C GLY A 82 4.50 -2.49 -6.74
N MET A 83 4.79 -3.78 -6.70
CA MET A 83 5.51 -4.49 -7.75
C MET A 83 4.83 -5.80 -8.14
N ALA A 84 4.96 -6.14 -9.42
CA ALA A 84 4.66 -7.46 -9.96
C ALA A 84 5.97 -8.22 -10.19
N VAL A 85 6.15 -9.30 -9.44
CA VAL A 85 7.23 -10.27 -9.65
C VAL A 85 6.68 -11.46 -10.42
N THR A 86 7.32 -11.77 -11.55
CA THR A 86 7.05 -12.95 -12.38
C THR A 86 8.33 -13.74 -12.62
N LEU A 87 8.22 -15.04 -12.88
CA LEU A 87 9.33 -15.85 -13.36
C LEU A 87 9.17 -16.03 -14.86
N ASP A 88 10.25 -15.85 -15.62
CA ASP A 88 10.26 -16.24 -17.03
C ASP A 88 10.46 -17.76 -17.20
N ASP A 89 10.39 -18.24 -18.45
CA ASP A 89 10.51 -19.67 -18.78
C ASP A 89 11.84 -20.29 -18.32
N ALA A 90 12.88 -19.46 -18.13
CA ALA A 90 14.18 -19.88 -17.63
C ALA A 90 14.28 -19.83 -16.08
N GLY A 91 13.22 -19.40 -15.40
CA GLY A 91 13.15 -19.26 -13.95
C GLY A 91 13.78 -17.98 -13.41
N ALA A 92 14.15 -17.02 -14.27
CA ALA A 92 14.67 -15.73 -13.82
C ALA A 92 13.53 -14.81 -13.40
N SER A 93 13.72 -14.10 -12.28
CA SER A 93 12.72 -13.14 -11.77
C SER A 93 12.74 -11.85 -12.57
N ARG A 94 11.55 -11.42 -13.03
CA ARG A 94 11.29 -10.11 -13.61
C ARG A 94 10.43 -9.31 -12.65
N VAL A 95 10.83 -8.07 -12.40
CA VAL A 95 10.13 -7.16 -11.48
C VAL A 95 9.66 -5.95 -12.28
N GLU A 96 8.35 -5.70 -12.24
CA GLU A 96 7.72 -4.49 -12.76
C GLU A 96 7.19 -3.68 -11.57
N TYR A 97 7.43 -2.38 -11.54
CA TYR A 97 6.89 -1.48 -10.52
C TYR A 97 5.67 -0.77 -11.07
N HIS A 98 4.70 -0.51 -10.20
CA HIS A 98 3.43 0.14 -10.58
C HIS A 98 3.32 1.54 -9.98
N GLU A 99 2.60 2.41 -10.70
CA GLU A 99 2.20 3.77 -10.29
C GLU A 99 0.67 3.95 -10.31
N ASP A 100 -0.05 2.86 -10.56
CA ASP A 100 -1.50 2.89 -10.67
C ASP A 100 -2.16 2.93 -9.30
N VAL A 101 -3.34 3.56 -9.27
CA VAL A 101 -4.25 3.52 -8.12
C VAL A 101 -5.44 2.64 -8.51
N HIS A 102 -5.66 1.60 -7.74
CA HIS A 102 -6.87 0.78 -7.82
C HIS A 102 -7.70 1.03 -6.57
N SER A 103 -9.02 1.00 -6.69
CA SER A 103 -9.92 1.04 -5.55
C SER A 103 -10.85 -0.16 -5.57
N ILE A 104 -11.20 -0.66 -4.39
CA ILE A 104 -12.13 -1.76 -4.20
C ILE A 104 -13.27 -1.25 -3.33
N ASP A 105 -14.49 -1.28 -3.84
CA ASP A 105 -15.67 -1.15 -2.98
C ASP A 105 -15.76 -2.38 -2.09
N CYS A 106 -15.64 -2.22 -0.78
CA CYS A 106 -15.61 -3.36 0.11
C CYS A 106 -17.01 -3.93 0.42
N GLY A 107 -18.10 -3.28 0.01
CA GLY A 107 -19.45 -3.84 0.08
C GLY A 107 -19.76 -4.70 -1.14
N GLU A 108 -19.38 -4.23 -2.33
CA GLU A 108 -19.72 -4.86 -3.60
C GLU A 108 -18.60 -5.70 -4.21
N MET A 109 -17.37 -5.60 -3.68
CA MET A 109 -16.15 -6.13 -4.30
C MET A 109 -15.92 -5.59 -5.73
N SER A 110 -16.38 -4.36 -5.98
CA SER A 110 -16.25 -3.70 -7.28
C SER A 110 -14.91 -2.95 -7.37
N VAL A 111 -14.12 -3.34 -8.37
CA VAL A 111 -12.77 -2.80 -8.60
C VAL A 111 -12.83 -1.68 -9.64
N GLN A 112 -12.13 -0.59 -9.37
CA GLN A 112 -11.96 0.54 -10.28
C GLN A 112 -10.50 0.98 -10.31
N ARG A 113 -9.90 1.02 -11.50
CA ARG A 113 -8.64 1.74 -11.72
C ARG A 113 -8.92 3.23 -11.86
N LEU A 114 -8.30 4.04 -11.00
CA LEU A 114 -8.43 5.50 -11.07
C LEU A 114 -7.62 6.03 -12.25
N ARG A 115 -8.13 7.08 -12.90
CA ARG A 115 -7.42 7.75 -13.99
C ARG A 115 -6.27 8.57 -13.42
N ARG A 116 -5.08 8.39 -13.98
CA ARG A 116 -3.90 9.21 -13.66
C ARG A 116 -4.15 10.65 -14.13
N ARG A 117 -4.20 11.60 -13.20
CA ARG A 117 -4.35 13.04 -13.44
C ARG A 117 -3.34 13.81 -12.59
N GLY A 118 -2.92 14.97 -13.09
CA GLY A 118 -1.99 15.83 -12.36
C GLY A 118 -0.56 15.29 -12.32
N ALA A 119 0.19 15.70 -11.30
CA ALA A 119 1.60 15.37 -11.11
C ALA A 119 1.73 14.05 -10.34
N ALA A 120 1.36 12.94 -11.00
CA ALA A 120 1.40 11.63 -10.36
C ALA A 120 2.85 11.16 -10.11
N PRO A 121 3.12 10.56 -8.93
CA PRO A 121 4.43 10.06 -8.56
C PRO A 121 4.92 8.95 -9.51
N ALA A 122 6.23 8.71 -9.52
CA ALA A 122 6.81 7.57 -10.23
C ALA A 122 6.33 6.22 -9.65
N ALA A 123 6.34 5.18 -10.48
CA ALA A 123 6.13 3.80 -10.05
C ALA A 123 7.07 3.43 -8.90
N ARG A 124 6.54 2.70 -7.91
CA ARG A 124 7.27 2.40 -6.66
C ARG A 124 6.67 1.23 -5.88
N ALA A 125 7.51 0.59 -5.08
CA ALA A 125 7.15 -0.36 -4.03
C ALA A 125 7.77 0.07 -2.69
N TYR A 126 7.38 -0.57 -1.58
CA TYR A 126 7.95 -0.33 -0.24
C TYR A 126 7.81 1.12 0.26
N HIS A 127 6.86 1.86 -0.32
CA HIS A 127 6.46 3.18 0.14
C HIS A 127 5.39 3.02 1.22
N GLU A 128 5.13 4.10 1.94
CA GLU A 128 3.99 4.17 2.84
C GLU A 128 2.99 5.20 2.35
N ALA A 129 1.72 4.96 2.68
CA ALA A 129 0.65 5.89 2.39
C ALA A 129 -0.29 6.07 3.59
N ALA A 130 -0.79 7.30 3.77
CA ALA A 130 -1.69 7.64 4.86
C ALA A 130 -2.82 8.55 4.37
N LEU A 131 -4.03 8.34 4.89
CA LEU A 131 -5.15 9.26 4.68
C LEU A 131 -4.96 10.51 5.55
N VAL A 132 -4.89 11.68 4.94
CA VAL A 132 -4.72 12.98 5.60
C VAL A 132 -5.71 13.97 5.00
N GLY A 133 -6.71 14.39 5.76
CA GLY A 133 -7.64 15.46 5.35
C GLY A 133 -8.32 15.23 3.99
N GLY A 134 -8.68 13.99 3.64
CA GLY A 134 -9.25 13.65 2.34
C GLY A 134 -8.23 13.34 1.24
N TYR A 135 -6.94 13.46 1.53
CA TYR A 135 -5.85 13.14 0.60
C TYR A 135 -5.18 11.82 0.97
N LEU A 136 -4.80 11.03 -0.03
CA LEU A 136 -3.83 9.95 0.15
C LEU A 136 -2.43 10.55 0.02
N LEU A 137 -1.75 10.74 1.15
CA LEU A 137 -0.34 11.11 1.21
C LEU A 137 0.52 9.88 0.94
N VAL A 138 1.50 9.99 0.05
CA VAL A 138 2.47 8.94 -0.30
C VAL A 138 3.88 9.47 -0.07
N LEU A 139 4.72 8.69 0.62
CA LEU A 139 6.11 9.05 0.89
C LEU A 139 7.09 7.93 0.52
N GLY A 140 8.17 8.33 -0.15
CA GLY A 140 9.33 7.49 -0.42
C GLY A 140 9.03 6.25 -1.27
N GLY A 141 9.72 5.16 -0.98
CA GLY A 141 9.65 3.90 -1.73
C GLY A 141 10.84 3.71 -2.68
N TRP A 142 10.79 2.61 -3.43
CA TRP A 142 11.85 2.23 -4.35
C TRP A 142 11.30 1.59 -5.62
N ASN A 143 12.01 1.76 -6.73
CA ASN A 143 11.57 1.35 -8.06
C ASN A 143 12.68 0.70 -8.89
N GLY A 144 13.70 0.14 -8.22
CA GLY A 144 14.85 -0.47 -8.89
C GLY A 144 15.98 0.51 -9.23
N ALA A 145 15.80 1.81 -9.04
CA ALA A 145 16.83 2.82 -9.29
C ALA A 145 18.00 2.75 -8.25
N PRO A 146 19.18 3.33 -8.53
CA PRO A 146 20.30 3.32 -7.59
C PRO A 146 20.03 4.00 -6.23
N ARG A 147 19.06 4.92 -6.18
CA ARG A 147 18.68 5.66 -4.97
C ARG A 147 17.18 5.43 -4.69
N PRO A 148 16.76 5.34 -3.42
CA PRO A 148 15.34 5.38 -3.07
C PRO A 148 14.70 6.72 -3.45
N LEU A 149 13.38 6.77 -3.35
CA LEU A 149 12.59 7.95 -3.62
C LEU A 149 12.49 8.79 -2.33
N ASP A 150 12.52 10.12 -2.49
CA ASP A 150 12.34 11.12 -1.43
C ASP A 150 11.09 11.99 -1.67
N GLU A 151 10.38 11.78 -2.78
CA GLU A 151 9.23 12.60 -3.11
C GLU A 151 8.03 12.35 -2.19
N VAL A 152 7.32 13.44 -1.90
CA VAL A 152 6.04 13.44 -1.19
C VAL A 152 4.95 13.85 -2.18
N SER A 153 3.93 13.00 -2.30
CA SER A 153 2.80 13.24 -3.22
C SER A 153 1.48 13.06 -2.51
N THR A 154 0.46 13.81 -2.90
CA THR A 154 -0.91 13.66 -2.41
C THR A 154 -1.85 13.39 -3.57
N LEU A 155 -2.80 12.47 -3.36
CA LEU A 155 -3.92 12.23 -4.26
C LEU A 155 -5.19 12.72 -3.58
N ASP A 156 -5.89 13.65 -4.23
CA ASP A 156 -7.22 14.12 -3.82
C ASP A 156 -8.26 13.02 -4.00
N LEU A 157 -8.77 12.46 -2.88
CA LEU A 157 -9.81 11.43 -2.89
C LEU A 157 -11.22 11.99 -2.75
N GLU A 158 -11.39 13.26 -2.39
CA GLU A 158 -12.70 13.92 -2.26
C GLU A 158 -13.16 14.52 -3.59
N GLY A 159 -12.23 14.92 -4.44
CA GLY A 159 -12.48 15.48 -5.77
C GLY A 159 -12.37 14.46 -6.90
N LEU A 160 -11.58 14.79 -7.92
CA LEU A 160 -11.53 14.06 -9.20
C LEU A 160 -10.42 13.00 -9.27
N GLY A 161 -9.72 12.71 -8.17
CA GLY A 161 -8.55 11.82 -8.19
C GLY A 161 -7.33 12.47 -8.85
N THR A 162 -6.99 13.70 -8.45
CA THR A 162 -5.84 14.44 -9.01
C THR A 162 -4.64 14.34 -8.09
N TRP A 163 -3.48 14.02 -8.67
CA TRP A 163 -2.21 14.01 -7.95
C TRP A 163 -1.55 15.39 -7.90
N HIS A 164 -0.95 15.67 -6.76
CA HIS A 164 -0.14 16.85 -6.50
C HIS A 164 1.22 16.43 -5.93
N SER A 165 2.29 16.99 -6.49
CA SER A 165 3.61 16.93 -5.84
C SER A 165 3.66 17.98 -4.75
N VAL A 166 4.05 17.58 -3.55
CA VAL A 166 4.10 18.47 -2.38
C VAL A 166 5.55 18.81 -2.07
N GLN A 167 5.84 20.10 -2.03
CA GLN A 167 7.12 20.59 -1.52
C GLN A 167 6.99 20.80 -0.01
N VAL A 168 7.65 19.95 0.76
CA VAL A 168 7.66 20.03 2.22
C VAL A 168 8.87 20.87 2.66
N PRO A 169 8.69 22.05 3.26
CA PRO A 169 9.80 22.84 3.77
C PRO A 169 10.40 22.20 5.03
N GLY A 170 11.70 22.41 5.25
CA GLY A 170 12.42 21.94 6.43
C GLY A 170 13.29 20.70 6.17
N GLU A 171 13.62 19.99 7.25
CA GLU A 171 14.47 18.80 7.21
C GLU A 171 13.64 17.56 6.85
N ALA A 172 13.53 17.28 5.56
CA ALA A 172 12.89 16.09 5.05
C ALA A 172 13.70 14.81 5.39
N PRO A 173 13.07 13.64 5.50
CA PRO A 173 13.79 12.38 5.51
C PRO A 173 14.71 12.28 4.29
N ALA A 174 15.88 11.65 4.47
CA ALA A 174 16.63 11.17 3.31
C ALA A 174 15.74 10.22 2.48
N PRO A 175 15.99 10.07 1.16
CA PRO A 175 15.25 9.10 0.36
C PRO A 175 15.27 7.72 1.01
N VAL A 176 14.09 7.14 1.13
CA VAL A 176 13.89 6.01 2.04
C VAL A 176 12.81 5.07 1.49
N TYR A 177 12.99 3.78 1.73
CA TYR A 177 11.96 2.77 1.50
C TYR A 177 11.91 1.77 2.65
N GLY A 178 10.81 1.02 2.78
CA GLY A 178 10.60 0.09 3.88
C GLY A 178 10.53 0.75 5.26
N HIS A 179 10.26 2.06 5.29
CA HIS A 179 9.99 2.81 6.51
C HIS A 179 8.54 2.59 6.95
N SER A 180 8.20 3.07 8.14
CA SER A 180 6.80 3.22 8.57
C SER A 180 6.38 4.69 8.49
N ALA A 181 5.12 4.97 8.15
CA ALA A 181 4.53 6.29 8.24
C ALA A 181 3.15 6.19 8.89
N THR A 182 2.94 6.84 10.03
CA THR A 182 1.70 6.74 10.80
C THR A 182 1.14 8.11 11.11
N LEU A 183 -0.14 8.32 10.82
CA LEU A 183 -0.84 9.56 11.21
C LEU A 183 -1.12 9.55 12.72
N VAL A 184 -0.70 10.61 13.41
CA VAL A 184 -0.95 10.88 14.82
C VAL A 184 -1.51 12.30 14.94
N GLY A 185 -2.83 12.41 15.09
CA GLY A 185 -3.52 13.70 15.04
C GLY A 185 -3.37 14.33 13.65
N SER A 186 -2.73 15.51 13.58
CA SER A 186 -2.43 16.22 12.32
C SER A 186 -0.97 16.06 11.88
N LYS A 187 -0.28 15.01 12.34
CA LYS A 187 1.14 14.80 12.06
C LYS A 187 1.39 13.40 11.55
N VAL A 188 2.10 13.27 10.44
CA VAL A 188 2.58 11.97 9.95
C VAL A 188 3.97 11.74 10.52
N VAL A 189 4.10 10.73 11.38
CA VAL A 189 5.37 10.31 11.96
C VAL A 189 5.98 9.24 11.07
N VAL A 190 7.15 9.53 10.52
CA VAL A 190 7.94 8.62 9.69
C VAL A 190 9.10 8.08 10.51
N PHE A 191 9.26 6.75 10.56
CA PHE A 191 10.34 6.12 11.33
C PHE A 191 11.03 5.00 10.56
N GLY A 192 12.36 5.01 10.65
CA GLY A 192 13.22 3.94 10.16
C GLY A 192 13.27 3.84 8.63
N GLY A 193 13.39 2.60 8.13
CA GLY A 193 13.53 2.29 6.70
C GLY A 193 14.98 2.09 6.27
N TRP A 194 15.22 2.18 4.96
CA TRP A 194 16.52 1.98 4.32
C TRP A 194 16.79 3.10 3.32
N ASP A 195 17.96 3.74 3.40
CA ASP A 195 18.34 4.89 2.56
C ASP A 195 19.03 4.54 1.23
N GLY A 196 19.20 3.24 0.99
CA GLY A 196 19.94 2.67 -0.13
C GLY A 196 21.27 2.05 0.29
N SER A 197 21.80 2.46 1.45
CA SER A 197 23.09 2.00 1.98
C SER A 197 22.98 1.33 3.35
N SER A 198 22.11 1.81 4.23
CA SER A 198 22.02 1.37 5.62
C SER A 198 20.60 1.43 6.19
N PRO A 199 20.29 0.61 7.21
CA PRO A 199 19.04 0.73 7.94
C PRO A 199 19.03 2.00 8.79
N LEU A 200 17.89 2.67 8.83
CA LEU A 200 17.68 3.93 9.54
C LEU A 200 16.99 3.69 10.89
N ASN A 201 17.28 4.57 11.84
CA ASN A 201 16.60 4.68 13.13
C ASN A 201 16.12 6.11 13.41
N SER A 202 16.09 6.97 12.40
CA SER A 202 15.63 8.35 12.51
C SER A 202 14.10 8.43 12.57
N ALA A 203 13.60 9.46 13.25
CA ALA A 203 12.20 9.82 13.30
C ALA A 203 12.02 11.22 12.69
N HIS A 204 11.13 11.32 11.71
CA HIS A 204 10.75 12.59 11.09
C HIS A 204 9.26 12.82 11.29
N VAL A 205 8.86 14.08 11.43
CA VAL A 205 7.46 14.44 11.67
C VAL A 205 7.04 15.46 10.63
N LEU A 206 6.09 15.06 9.79
CA LEU A 206 5.44 15.94 8.83
C LEU A 206 4.18 16.53 9.45
N ASP A 207 4.14 17.84 9.65
CA ASP A 207 2.91 18.54 10.04
C ASP A 207 2.00 18.72 8.83
N THR A 208 0.78 18.20 8.92
CA THR A 208 -0.17 18.18 7.81
C THR A 208 -1.24 19.26 7.92
N THR A 209 -1.16 20.18 8.88
CA THR A 209 -2.13 21.30 8.97
C THR A 209 -2.02 22.30 7.82
N LEU A 210 -0.95 22.21 7.04
CA LEU A 210 -0.69 23.05 5.87
C LEU A 210 -1.01 22.35 4.53
N LEU A 211 -1.49 21.09 4.59
CA LEU A 211 -1.97 20.34 3.43
C LEU A 211 -3.43 20.66 3.12
#